data_AF-A0A7J7WKR4-F1
#
_entry.id   AF-A0A7J7WKR4-F1
#
_cell.length_a   1.000
_cell.length_b   1.000
_cell.length_c   1.000
_cell.angle_alpha   90.00
_cell.angle_beta   90.00
_cell.angle_gamma   90.00
#
_symmetry.space_group_name_H-M   'P 1'
#
loop_
_entity.id
_entity.type
_entity.pdbx_description
1 polymer ?
#
loop_
_entity_poly.entity_id
_entity_poly.type
_entity_poly.pdbx_seq_one_letter_code
_entity_poly.pdbx_strand_id
1 'polypeptide(L)'
;MLSGILLGNGNLPPTILTSLFTDNLVKEGIAASFAVKLFKAWMAEKDANSVTSSLRKANLDKRLLELFPVNRQSVDHFAKYFTDAGLKELSDFLRVQQSLGTRKELQKELQERLSQECPIKEMVLYVKEEMKRNDLPETAVIGLLWTCIMNAVEWNKKEELVAEQALKHLKQYAPLLAVFSSQGQSELILLQKVQEYCYDNIHFMKAFQKIVVLFYKADVLSEEAILKWYKEAHVAKGKSVFLDQMKKFVEWLQNAEEESESEGEDN
;
A
#
# COMPACT_ATOMS: atom_id res chain seq x y z
N MET A 1 2.71 -36.47 7.91
CA MET A 1 1.89 -36.52 9.15
C MET A 1 0.43 -36.66 8.73
N LEU A 2 -0.28 -37.69 9.23
CA LEU A 2 -1.66 -38.00 8.80
C LEU A 2 -2.62 -36.82 8.99
N SER A 3 -2.52 -36.09 10.10
CA SER A 3 -3.36 -34.92 10.36
C SER A 3 -3.25 -33.83 9.29
N GLY A 4 -2.07 -33.63 8.69
CA GLY A 4 -1.90 -32.65 7.62
C GLY A 4 -2.58 -33.07 6.32
N ILE A 5 -2.52 -34.36 5.99
CA ILE A 5 -3.20 -34.95 4.83
C ILE A 5 -4.72 -34.86 4.99
N LEU A 6 -5.23 -35.22 6.19
CA LEU A 6 -6.65 -35.17 6.47
C LEU A 6 -7.21 -33.74 6.46
N LEU A 7 -6.45 -32.76 6.95
CA LEU A 7 -6.81 -31.34 6.82
C LEU A 7 -6.79 -30.88 5.35
N GLY A 8 -5.77 -31.27 4.58
CA GLY A 8 -5.67 -30.93 3.16
C GLY A 8 -6.78 -31.50 2.28
N ASN A 9 -7.30 -32.67 2.63
CA ASN A 9 -8.44 -33.28 1.95
C ASN A 9 -9.80 -32.86 2.53
N GLY A 10 -9.83 -32.01 3.56
CA GLY A 10 -11.06 -31.51 4.17
C GLY A 10 -11.78 -32.53 5.07
N ASN A 11 -11.12 -33.64 5.41
CA ASN A 11 -11.64 -34.65 6.35
C ASN A 11 -11.59 -34.19 7.81
N LEU A 12 -10.76 -33.20 8.13
CA LEU A 12 -10.70 -32.55 9.44
C LEU A 12 -11.00 -31.05 9.31
N PRO A 13 -11.74 -30.46 10.26
CA PRO A 13 -11.95 -29.01 10.27
C PRO A 13 -10.67 -28.30 10.76
N PRO A 14 -10.26 -27.17 10.14
CA PRO A 14 -9.07 -26.44 10.57
C PRO A 14 -9.14 -25.89 12.01
N THR A 15 -10.33 -25.78 12.59
CA THR A 15 -10.55 -25.34 13.98
C THR A 15 -9.88 -26.24 15.01
N ILE A 16 -9.56 -27.51 14.67
CA ILE A 16 -8.79 -28.42 15.53
C ILE A 16 -7.41 -27.86 15.90
N LEU A 17 -6.85 -27.00 15.04
CA LEU A 17 -5.55 -26.36 15.26
C LEU A 17 -5.56 -25.34 16.40
N THR A 18 -6.74 -24.95 16.90
CA THR A 18 -6.86 -24.07 18.07
C THR A 18 -6.14 -24.64 19.30
N SER A 19 -6.09 -25.97 19.40
CA SER A 19 -5.38 -26.68 20.46
C SER A 19 -3.87 -26.39 20.50
N LEU A 20 -3.25 -26.02 19.36
CA LEU A 20 -1.82 -25.70 19.28
C LEU A 20 -1.44 -24.44 20.06
N PHE A 21 -2.39 -23.54 20.31
CA PHE A 21 -2.14 -22.28 21.02
C PHE A 21 -2.27 -22.42 22.54
N THR A 22 -2.27 -23.65 23.06
CA THR A 22 -2.33 -23.90 24.51
C THR A 22 -0.98 -23.57 25.15
N ASP A 23 -0.98 -22.77 26.21
CA ASP A 23 0.22 -22.26 26.91
C ASP A 23 1.31 -23.31 27.15
N ASN A 24 0.95 -24.50 27.64
CA ASN A 24 1.92 -25.55 27.93
C ASN A 24 2.63 -26.05 26.66
N LEU A 25 1.89 -26.28 25.58
CA LEU A 25 2.44 -26.74 24.31
C LEU A 25 3.32 -25.68 23.65
N VAL A 26 2.97 -24.41 23.81
CA VAL A 26 3.73 -23.28 23.30
C VAL A 26 5.05 -23.11 24.07
N LYS A 27 4.99 -23.15 25.41
CA LYS A 27 6.19 -23.03 26.28
C LYS A 27 7.18 -24.16 26.06
N GLU A 28 6.70 -25.37 25.83
CA GLU A 28 7.54 -26.55 25.56
C GLU A 28 8.05 -26.62 24.11
N GLY A 29 7.64 -25.70 23.22
CA GLY A 29 8.02 -25.71 21.79
C GLY A 29 7.36 -26.83 20.97
N ILE A 30 6.42 -27.56 21.57
CA ILE A 30 5.67 -28.64 20.92
C ILE A 30 4.74 -28.05 19.86
N ALA A 31 4.10 -26.91 20.14
CA ALA A 31 3.19 -26.24 19.20
C ALA A 31 3.87 -25.94 17.85
N ALA A 32 4.99 -25.21 17.87
CA ALA A 32 5.75 -24.84 16.67
C ALA A 32 6.32 -26.06 15.95
N SER A 33 6.90 -27.02 16.67
CA SER A 33 7.50 -28.22 16.06
C SER A 33 6.45 -29.15 15.43
N PHE A 34 5.28 -29.28 16.05
CA PHE A 34 4.14 -29.99 15.48
C PHE A 34 3.60 -29.27 14.24
N ALA A 35 3.40 -27.95 14.32
CA ALA A 35 2.89 -27.13 13.23
C ALA A 35 3.75 -27.26 11.97
N VAL A 36 5.09 -27.29 12.10
CA VAL A 36 5.99 -27.54 10.97
C VAL A 36 5.71 -28.89 10.31
N LYS A 37 5.63 -29.98 11.08
CA LYS A 37 5.37 -31.33 10.54
C LYS A 37 3.99 -31.42 9.88
N LEU A 38 3.00 -30.74 10.47
CA LEU A 38 1.64 -30.68 9.96
C LEU A 38 1.58 -29.94 8.64
N PHE A 39 2.07 -28.70 8.58
CA PHE A 39 1.98 -27.86 7.39
C PHE A 39 2.82 -28.40 6.25
N LYS A 40 3.98 -29.02 6.52
CA LYS A 40 4.73 -29.77 5.49
C LYS A 40 3.89 -30.84 4.84
N ALA A 41 3.21 -31.66 5.66
CA ALA A 41 2.40 -32.76 5.15
C ALA A 41 1.17 -32.25 4.39
N TRP A 42 0.55 -31.16 4.86
CA TRP A 42 -0.58 -30.53 4.19
C TRP A 42 -0.15 -29.94 2.83
N MET A 43 0.94 -29.16 2.79
CA MET A 43 1.44 -28.55 1.56
C MET A 43 1.90 -29.60 0.54
N ALA A 44 2.47 -30.72 0.99
CA ALA A 44 2.84 -31.82 0.10
C ALA A 44 1.62 -32.56 -0.50
N GLU A 45 0.51 -32.62 0.23
CA GLU A 45 -0.75 -33.23 -0.23
C GLU A 45 -1.53 -32.31 -1.19
N LYS A 46 -1.46 -31.00 -0.96
CA LYS A 46 -2.14 -29.97 -1.74
C LYS A 46 -1.14 -28.90 -2.17
N ASP A 47 -1.21 -27.74 -1.53
CA ASP A 47 -0.35 -26.59 -1.76
C ASP A 47 -0.46 -25.59 -0.59
N ALA A 48 0.36 -24.53 -0.64
CA ALA A 48 0.35 -23.43 0.33
C ALA A 48 -0.98 -22.66 0.38
N ASN A 49 -1.67 -22.54 -0.75
CA ASN A 49 -2.93 -21.79 -0.84
C ASN A 49 -4.06 -22.48 -0.07
N SER A 50 -4.07 -23.82 -0.09
CA SER A 50 -5.03 -24.64 0.66
C SER A 50 -4.87 -24.44 2.17
N VAL A 51 -3.63 -24.34 2.66
CA VAL A 51 -3.32 -24.07 4.08
C VAL A 51 -3.77 -22.66 4.45
N THR A 52 -3.28 -21.66 3.72
CA THR A 52 -3.51 -20.25 4.06
C THR A 52 -4.98 -19.86 3.95
N SER A 53 -5.72 -20.36 2.95
CA SER A 53 -7.16 -20.13 2.82
C SER A 53 -7.96 -20.81 3.94
N SER A 54 -7.56 -22.01 4.36
CA SER A 54 -8.20 -22.74 5.46
C SER A 54 -7.96 -22.07 6.81
N LEU A 55 -6.75 -21.56 7.05
CA LEU A 55 -6.44 -20.77 8.24
C LEU A 55 -7.27 -19.49 8.31
N ARG A 56 -7.40 -18.76 7.20
CA ARG A 56 -8.27 -17.56 7.11
C ARG A 56 -9.73 -17.90 7.41
N LYS A 57 -10.28 -18.95 6.80
CA LYS A 57 -11.67 -19.40 7.04
C LYS A 57 -11.93 -19.74 8.50
N ALA A 58 -10.93 -20.24 9.21
CA ALA A 58 -11.02 -20.57 10.62
C ALA A 58 -10.58 -19.43 11.57
N ASN A 59 -10.25 -18.24 11.04
CA ASN A 59 -9.71 -17.10 11.79
C ASN A 59 -8.43 -17.42 12.60
N LEU A 60 -7.60 -18.34 12.09
CA LEU A 60 -6.34 -18.76 12.72
C LEU A 60 -5.11 -18.10 12.11
N ASP A 61 -5.27 -17.45 10.95
CA ASP A 61 -4.21 -16.75 10.22
C ASP A 61 -3.54 -15.65 11.06
N LYS A 62 -4.30 -14.95 11.89
CA LYS A 62 -3.80 -13.90 12.79
C LYS A 62 -3.09 -14.42 14.04
N ARG A 63 -3.24 -15.70 14.34
CA ARG A 63 -2.74 -16.34 15.56
C ARG A 63 -1.45 -17.11 15.36
N LEU A 64 -0.90 -17.12 14.15
CA LEU A 64 0.29 -17.91 13.80
C LEU A 64 1.52 -17.59 14.67
N LEU A 65 1.65 -16.33 15.13
CA LEU A 65 2.71 -15.96 16.07
C LEU A 65 2.53 -16.61 17.44
N GLU A 66 1.30 -16.92 17.86
CA GLU A 66 0.99 -17.59 19.12
C GLU A 66 1.47 -19.05 19.19
N LEU A 67 2.01 -19.59 18.09
CA LEU A 67 2.74 -20.87 18.11
C LEU A 67 4.05 -20.77 18.93
N PHE A 68 4.51 -19.56 19.21
CA PHE A 68 5.73 -19.27 19.96
C PHE A 68 5.42 -18.58 21.30
N PRO A 69 6.28 -18.78 22.32
CA PRO A 69 6.19 -18.04 23.57
C PRO A 69 6.25 -16.52 23.34
N VAL A 70 5.59 -15.74 24.21
CA VAL A 70 5.43 -14.28 24.09
C VAL A 70 6.73 -13.53 23.76
N ASN A 71 7.85 -13.93 24.36
CA ASN A 71 9.17 -13.33 24.12
C ASN A 71 9.78 -13.64 22.74
N ARG A 72 9.11 -14.44 21.91
CA ARG A 72 9.53 -14.87 20.56
C ARG A 72 8.44 -14.66 19.51
N GLN A 73 7.34 -13.99 19.85
CA GLN A 73 6.25 -13.69 18.91
C GLN A 73 6.63 -12.51 18.00
N SER A 74 7.56 -12.75 17.08
CA SER A 74 7.90 -11.78 16.04
C SER A 74 7.81 -12.43 14.67
N VAL A 75 7.45 -11.63 13.67
CA VAL A 75 7.37 -12.09 12.28
C VAL A 75 8.73 -12.56 11.78
N ASP A 76 9.83 -11.95 12.23
CA ASP A 76 11.17 -12.40 11.89
C ASP A 76 11.53 -13.74 12.51
N HIS A 77 11.16 -13.99 13.77
CA HIS A 77 11.39 -15.28 14.40
C HIS A 77 10.58 -16.38 13.70
N PHE A 78 9.29 -16.13 13.46
CA PHE A 78 8.42 -17.03 12.72
C PHE A 78 8.99 -17.32 11.33
N ALA A 79 9.30 -16.28 10.57
CA ALA A 79 9.77 -16.41 9.20
C ALA A 79 11.08 -17.20 9.13
N LYS A 80 12.03 -16.93 10.03
CA LYS A 80 13.26 -17.72 10.12
C LYS A 80 12.97 -19.19 10.44
N TYR A 81 12.20 -19.45 11.50
CA TYR A 81 11.91 -20.81 11.95
C TYR A 81 11.21 -21.66 10.87
N PHE A 82 10.20 -21.10 10.21
CA PHE A 82 9.46 -21.81 9.16
C PHE A 82 10.23 -21.89 7.83
N THR A 83 11.04 -20.88 7.47
CA THR A 83 11.89 -20.93 6.27
C THR A 83 13.03 -21.95 6.44
N ASP A 84 13.68 -22.00 7.59
CA ASP A 84 14.72 -23.01 7.89
C ASP A 84 14.14 -24.43 7.85
N ALA A 85 12.84 -24.56 8.14
CA ALA A 85 12.12 -25.81 7.97
C ALA A 85 11.68 -26.09 6.52
N GLY A 86 11.88 -25.20 5.54
CA GLY A 86 11.42 -25.39 4.16
C GLY A 86 9.94 -25.05 3.93
N LEU A 87 9.37 -24.17 4.76
CA LEU A 87 8.00 -23.64 4.65
C LEU A 87 8.06 -22.13 4.37
N LYS A 88 8.80 -21.74 3.33
CA LYS A 88 9.00 -20.32 2.97
C LYS A 88 7.69 -19.63 2.63
N GLU A 89 6.78 -20.32 1.96
CA GLU A 89 5.48 -19.79 1.52
C GLU A 89 4.60 -19.36 2.70
N LEU A 90 4.66 -20.08 3.83
CA LEU A 90 3.95 -19.68 5.06
C LEU A 90 4.60 -18.46 5.73
N SER A 91 5.92 -18.36 5.64
CA SER A 91 6.67 -17.20 6.11
C SER A 91 6.32 -15.95 5.30
N ASP A 92 6.30 -16.08 3.97
CA ASP A 92 5.90 -15.02 3.04
C ASP A 92 4.44 -14.61 3.27
N PHE A 93 3.54 -15.57 3.47
CA PHE A 93 2.14 -15.31 3.81
C PHE A 93 2.00 -14.44 5.07
N LEU A 94 2.72 -14.76 6.15
CA LEU A 94 2.63 -14.01 7.40
C LEU A 94 3.17 -12.58 7.23
N ARG A 95 4.29 -12.40 6.51
CA ARG A 95 4.83 -11.07 6.20
C ARG A 95 3.84 -10.22 5.40
N VAL A 96 3.21 -10.81 4.39
CA VAL A 96 2.17 -10.13 3.60
C VAL A 96 0.96 -9.78 4.47
N GLN A 97 0.50 -10.70 5.32
CA GLN A 97 -0.62 -10.46 6.25
C GLN A 97 -0.32 -9.32 7.23
N GLN A 98 0.87 -9.29 7.83
CA GLN A 98 1.28 -8.23 8.74
C GLN A 98 1.29 -6.88 8.02
N SER A 99 1.93 -6.79 6.85
CA SER A 99 1.99 -5.55 6.07
C SER A 99 0.59 -5.04 5.69
N LEU A 100 -0.32 -5.94 5.28
CA LEU A 100 -1.71 -5.59 5.00
C LEU A 100 -2.45 -5.11 6.26
N GLY A 101 -2.26 -5.76 7.40
CA GLY A 101 -2.85 -5.37 8.68
C GLY A 101 -2.40 -3.97 9.11
N THR A 102 -1.08 -3.72 9.10
CA THR A 102 -0.50 -2.41 9.39
C THR A 102 -1.06 -1.33 8.46
N ARG A 103 -1.09 -1.58 7.14
CA ARG A 103 -1.62 -0.61 6.18
C ARG A 103 -3.09 -0.30 6.43
N LYS A 104 -3.89 -1.30 6.79
CA LYS A 104 -5.32 -1.13 7.08
C LYS A 104 -5.55 -0.33 8.35
N GLU A 105 -4.75 -0.55 9.40
CA GLU A 105 -4.86 0.24 10.63
C GLU A 105 -4.42 1.68 10.38
N LEU A 106 -3.29 1.88 9.71
CA LEU A 106 -2.81 3.21 9.30
C LEU A 106 -3.87 3.94 8.46
N GLN A 107 -4.51 3.24 7.52
CA GLN A 107 -5.60 3.81 6.72
C GLN A 107 -6.74 4.33 7.60
N LYS A 108 -7.17 3.53 8.58
CA LYS A 108 -8.26 3.86 9.48
C LYS A 108 -7.92 5.07 10.35
N GLU A 109 -6.74 5.07 10.98
CA GLU A 109 -6.29 6.19 11.80
C GLU A 109 -6.10 7.48 10.98
N LEU A 110 -5.63 7.38 9.73
CA LEU A 110 -5.54 8.53 8.83
C LEU A 110 -6.91 9.09 8.45
N GLN A 111 -7.89 8.22 8.18
CA GLN A 111 -9.26 8.65 7.90
C GLN A 111 -9.91 9.34 9.11
N GLU A 112 -9.68 8.83 10.32
CA GLU A 112 -10.14 9.47 11.57
C GLU A 112 -9.49 10.85 11.78
N ARG A 113 -8.19 10.98 11.51
CA ARG A 113 -7.50 12.29 11.61
C ARG A 113 -7.97 13.29 10.54
N LEU A 114 -8.24 12.82 9.33
CA LEU A 114 -8.80 13.65 8.26
C LEU A 114 -10.20 14.16 8.61
N SER A 115 -11.06 13.31 9.20
CA SER A 115 -12.41 13.73 9.60
C SER A 115 -12.42 14.68 10.79
N GLN A 116 -11.36 14.67 11.60
CA GLN A 116 -11.13 15.63 12.69
C GLN A 116 -10.47 16.94 12.24
N GLU A 117 -10.18 17.09 10.94
CA GLU A 117 -9.47 18.25 10.37
C GLU A 117 -8.13 18.53 11.09
N CYS A 118 -7.41 17.48 11.48
CA CYS A 118 -6.14 17.62 12.19
C CYS A 118 -5.15 18.51 11.39
N PRO A 119 -4.33 19.35 12.07
CA PRO A 119 -3.33 20.15 11.40
C PRO A 119 -2.35 19.31 10.57
N ILE A 120 -2.04 19.76 9.34
CA ILE A 120 -1.15 19.04 8.41
C ILE A 120 0.20 18.68 9.05
N LYS A 121 0.76 19.56 9.89
CA LYS A 121 2.02 19.30 10.61
C LYS A 121 1.93 18.09 11.54
N GLU A 122 0.83 17.92 12.25
CA GLU A 122 0.61 16.78 13.14
C GLU A 122 0.43 15.49 12.34
N MET A 123 -0.30 15.57 11.22
CA MET A 123 -0.42 14.44 10.29
C MET A 123 0.94 14.00 9.76
N VAL A 124 1.81 14.94 9.36
CA VAL A 124 3.17 14.64 8.90
C VAL A 124 3.99 13.93 9.97
N LEU A 125 3.96 14.42 11.22
CA LEU A 125 4.69 13.80 12.32
C LEU A 125 4.22 12.37 12.57
N TYR A 126 2.91 12.19 12.67
CA TYR A 126 2.30 10.88 12.88
C TYR A 126 2.66 9.89 11.76
N VAL A 127 2.52 10.27 10.48
CA VAL A 127 2.85 9.38 9.36
C VAL A 127 4.34 9.03 9.34
N LYS A 128 5.24 9.98 9.67
CA LYS A 128 6.68 9.70 9.78
C LYS A 128 7.00 8.73 10.91
N GLU A 129 6.31 8.81 12.04
CA GLU A 129 6.44 7.86 13.14
C GLU A 129 5.95 6.47 12.72
N GLU A 130 4.81 6.37 12.04
CA GLU A 130 4.27 5.10 11.53
C GLU A 130 5.17 4.46 10.47
N MET A 131 5.78 5.26 9.60
CA MET A 131 6.77 4.79 8.65
C MET A 131 7.96 4.15 9.34
N LYS A 132 8.51 4.80 10.37
CA LYS A 132 9.64 4.27 11.14
C LYS A 132 9.26 3.05 11.96
N ARG A 133 8.10 3.09 12.62
CA ARG A 133 7.63 2.01 13.51
C ARG A 133 7.37 0.71 12.76
N ASN A 134 6.89 0.81 11.52
CA ASN A 134 6.45 -0.34 10.74
C ASN A 134 7.29 -0.59 9.48
N ASP A 135 8.42 0.12 9.32
CA ASP A 135 9.29 0.05 8.13
C ASP A 135 8.51 0.21 6.81
N LEU A 136 7.60 1.19 6.76
CA LEU A 136 6.78 1.43 5.58
C LEU A 136 7.55 2.29 4.57
N PRO A 137 7.66 1.84 3.31
CA PRO A 137 8.29 2.66 2.27
C PRO A 137 7.39 3.84 1.91
N GLU A 138 8.02 4.96 1.54
CA GLU A 138 7.33 6.18 1.10
C GLU A 138 6.33 5.89 -0.03
N THR A 139 6.72 5.03 -0.97
CA THR A 139 5.91 4.57 -2.10
C THR A 139 4.58 3.91 -1.70
N ALA A 140 4.54 3.21 -0.55
CA ALA A 140 3.30 2.65 -0.02
C ALA A 140 2.46 3.72 0.70
N VAL A 141 3.11 4.62 1.41
CA VAL A 141 2.46 5.70 2.17
C VAL A 141 1.79 6.71 1.26
N ILE A 142 2.46 7.15 0.18
CA ILE A 142 1.90 8.15 -0.73
C ILE A 142 0.61 7.65 -1.41
N GLY A 143 0.57 6.38 -1.81
CA GLY A 143 -0.63 5.75 -2.37
C GLY A 143 -1.77 5.63 -1.35
N LEU A 144 -1.43 5.38 -0.08
CA LEU A 144 -2.39 5.34 1.01
C LEU A 144 -2.96 6.72 1.34
N LEU A 145 -2.10 7.75 1.42
CA LEU A 145 -2.49 9.13 1.64
C LEU A 145 -3.44 9.62 0.56
N TRP A 146 -3.10 9.41 -0.72
CA TRP A 146 -3.99 9.72 -1.84
C TRP A 146 -5.38 9.10 -1.66
N THR A 147 -5.41 7.80 -1.33
CA THR A 147 -6.67 7.07 -1.14
C THR A 147 -7.49 7.64 0.03
N CYS A 148 -6.84 7.97 1.15
CA CYS A 148 -7.52 8.56 2.32
C CYS A 148 -8.06 9.95 2.00
N ILE A 149 -7.25 10.81 1.39
CA ILE A 149 -7.62 12.18 1.02
C ILE A 149 -8.79 12.18 0.04
N MET A 150 -8.74 11.35 -1.00
CA MET A 150 -9.80 11.31 -2.02
C MET A 150 -11.11 10.69 -1.52
N ASN A 151 -11.05 9.83 -0.50
CA ASN A 151 -12.24 9.22 0.12
C ASN A 151 -12.82 10.03 1.28
N ALA A 152 -12.13 11.09 1.73
CA ALA A 152 -12.61 11.95 2.81
C ALA A 152 -13.74 12.91 2.39
N VAL A 153 -14.06 12.97 1.09
CA VAL A 153 -15.00 13.94 0.52
C VAL A 153 -16.06 13.25 -0.30
N GLU A 154 -17.30 13.72 -0.16
CA GLU A 154 -18.38 13.40 -1.10
C GLU A 154 -18.30 14.31 -2.32
N TRP A 155 -18.09 13.70 -3.49
CA TRP A 155 -17.81 14.41 -4.72
C TRP A 155 -19.08 14.86 -5.45
N ASN A 156 -19.03 16.07 -6.02
CA ASN A 156 -20.06 16.54 -6.92
C ASN A 156 -20.16 15.63 -8.17
N LYS A 157 -21.36 15.48 -8.73
CA LYS A 157 -21.61 14.70 -9.95
C LYS A 157 -21.55 15.55 -11.22
N LYS A 158 -21.47 16.88 -11.11
CA LYS A 158 -21.27 17.79 -12.25
C LYS A 158 -19.78 17.97 -12.48
N GLU A 159 -19.34 17.71 -13.71
CA GLU A 159 -17.92 17.67 -14.11
C GLU A 159 -17.14 18.96 -13.78
N GLU A 160 -17.73 20.13 -14.02
CA GLU A 160 -17.07 21.41 -13.73
C GLU A 160 -16.95 21.66 -12.22
N LEU A 161 -18.03 21.39 -11.47
CA LEU A 161 -18.06 21.60 -10.01
C LEU A 161 -17.15 20.62 -9.28
N VAL A 162 -17.06 19.38 -9.74
CA VAL A 162 -16.18 18.38 -9.10
C VAL A 162 -14.71 18.71 -9.35
N ALA A 163 -14.35 19.25 -10.52
CA ALA A 163 -12.99 19.67 -10.78
C ALA A 163 -12.57 20.81 -9.83
N GLU A 164 -13.41 21.84 -9.65
CA GLU A 164 -13.13 22.93 -8.71
C GLU A 164 -13.07 22.45 -7.26
N GLN A 165 -14.02 21.60 -6.85
CA GLN A 165 -14.04 20.98 -5.53
C GLN A 165 -12.77 20.18 -5.27
N ALA A 166 -12.35 19.36 -6.24
CA ALA A 166 -11.14 18.55 -6.16
C ALA A 166 -9.89 19.40 -6.01
N LEU A 167 -9.75 20.48 -6.80
CA LEU A 167 -8.60 21.39 -6.69
C LEU A 167 -8.56 22.08 -5.33
N LYS A 168 -9.70 22.54 -4.81
CA LYS A 168 -9.77 23.17 -3.49
C LYS A 168 -9.35 22.19 -2.39
N HIS A 169 -9.89 20.98 -2.42
CA HIS A 169 -9.58 19.92 -1.46
C HIS A 169 -8.11 19.51 -1.53
N LEU A 170 -7.61 19.18 -2.71
CA LEU A 170 -6.23 18.74 -2.91
C LEU A 170 -5.22 19.83 -2.57
N LYS A 171 -5.55 21.11 -2.81
CA LYS A 171 -4.69 22.24 -2.42
C LYS A 171 -4.47 22.31 -0.90
N GLN A 172 -5.48 21.96 -0.10
CA GLN A 172 -5.36 21.90 1.36
C GLN A 172 -4.36 20.83 1.81
N TYR A 173 -4.32 19.69 1.12
CA TYR A 173 -3.47 18.55 1.48
C TYR A 173 -2.17 18.47 0.66
N ALA A 174 -1.94 19.36 -0.29
CA ALA A 174 -0.70 19.40 -1.07
C ALA A 174 0.56 19.46 -0.19
N PRO A 175 0.62 20.25 0.91
CA PRO A 175 1.79 20.24 1.79
C PRO A 175 2.02 18.90 2.51
N LEU A 176 0.96 18.10 2.72
CA LEU A 176 1.09 16.75 3.26
C LEU A 176 1.68 15.81 2.20
N LEU A 177 1.15 15.85 0.98
CA LEU A 177 1.59 15.01 -0.13
C LEU A 177 3.05 15.30 -0.50
N ALA A 178 3.45 16.57 -0.57
CA ALA A 178 4.82 17.00 -0.87
C ALA A 178 5.87 16.37 0.05
N VAL A 179 5.56 16.21 1.34
CA VAL A 179 6.48 15.59 2.31
C VAL A 179 6.71 14.10 2.03
N PHE A 180 5.74 13.42 1.41
CA PHE A 180 5.78 11.98 1.11
C PHE A 180 5.89 11.69 -0.39
N SER A 181 6.25 12.70 -1.18
CA SER A 181 6.62 12.59 -2.58
C SER A 181 8.03 13.17 -2.79
N SER A 182 8.96 12.80 -1.90
CA SER A 182 10.34 13.30 -1.90
C SER A 182 11.25 12.51 -2.83
N GLN A 183 10.78 11.35 -3.30
CA GLN A 183 11.48 10.47 -4.22
C GLN A 183 10.73 10.42 -5.55
N GLY A 184 11.46 10.44 -6.66
CA GLY A 184 10.85 10.36 -8.00
C GLY A 184 9.96 9.11 -8.19
N GLN A 185 10.22 8.01 -7.49
CA GLN A 185 9.34 6.82 -7.53
C GLN A 185 8.01 7.05 -6.80
N SER A 186 8.01 7.80 -5.68
CA SER A 186 6.80 8.14 -4.94
C SER A 186 5.94 9.13 -5.73
N GLU A 187 6.56 10.12 -6.37
CA GLU A 187 5.91 11.05 -7.28
C GLU A 187 5.24 10.34 -8.45
N LEU A 188 5.95 9.42 -9.10
CA LEU A 188 5.40 8.60 -10.19
C LEU A 188 4.20 7.77 -9.72
N ILE A 189 4.29 7.14 -8.55
CA ILE A 189 3.16 6.37 -7.99
C ILE A 189 1.96 7.29 -7.71
N LEU A 190 2.18 8.48 -7.17
CA LEU A 190 1.11 9.45 -6.96
C LEU A 190 0.46 9.84 -8.30
N LEU A 191 1.24 10.18 -9.31
CA LEU A 191 0.73 10.58 -10.62
C LEU A 191 -0.05 9.44 -11.31
N GLN A 192 0.43 8.19 -11.21
CA GLN A 192 -0.31 7.01 -11.66
C GLN A 192 -1.62 6.85 -10.88
N LYS A 193 -1.63 7.08 -9.57
CA LYS A 193 -2.85 7.02 -8.74
C LYS A 193 -3.87 8.09 -9.12
N VAL A 194 -3.42 9.30 -9.45
CA VAL A 194 -4.27 10.36 -9.99
C VAL A 194 -4.87 9.91 -11.33
N GLN A 195 -4.05 9.34 -12.22
CA GLN A 195 -4.50 8.83 -13.53
C GLN A 195 -5.57 7.74 -13.38
N GLU A 196 -5.32 6.73 -12.53
CA GLU A 196 -6.27 5.65 -12.24
C GLU A 196 -7.59 6.20 -11.70
N TYR A 197 -7.52 7.12 -10.73
CA TYR A 197 -8.70 7.71 -10.10
C TYR A 197 -9.54 8.51 -11.09
N CYS A 198 -8.90 9.38 -11.89
CA CYS A 198 -9.60 10.19 -12.89
C CYS A 198 -10.23 9.34 -13.99
N TYR A 199 -9.67 8.17 -14.30
CA TYR A 199 -10.26 7.23 -15.26
C TYR A 199 -11.43 6.46 -14.66
N ASP A 200 -11.25 5.91 -13.46
CA ASP A 200 -12.26 5.09 -12.79
C ASP A 200 -13.49 5.94 -12.37
N ASN A 201 -13.33 7.26 -12.23
CA ASN A 201 -14.40 8.20 -11.95
C ASN A 201 -14.64 9.16 -13.12
N ILE A 202 -15.67 8.89 -13.93
CA ILE A 202 -15.95 9.63 -15.17
C ILE A 202 -16.08 11.15 -14.99
N HIS A 203 -16.52 11.61 -13.81
CA HIS A 203 -16.66 13.05 -13.52
C HIS A 203 -15.31 13.76 -13.37
N PHE A 204 -14.23 13.02 -13.15
CA PHE A 204 -12.87 13.54 -12.99
C PHE A 204 -12.05 13.53 -14.28
N MET A 205 -12.61 13.05 -15.40
CA MET A 205 -11.89 12.92 -16.66
C MET A 205 -11.25 14.25 -17.13
N LYS A 206 -11.93 15.39 -16.97
CA LYS A 206 -11.39 16.73 -17.28
C LYS A 206 -10.63 17.39 -16.11
N ALA A 207 -10.58 16.76 -14.94
CA ALA A 207 -9.86 17.28 -13.78
C ALA A 207 -8.38 16.88 -13.77
N PHE A 208 -8.02 15.79 -14.46
CA PHE A 208 -6.68 15.21 -14.44
C PHE A 208 -5.56 16.24 -14.66
N GLN A 209 -5.55 16.92 -15.81
CA GLN A 209 -4.52 17.92 -16.12
C GLN A 209 -4.44 19.00 -15.03
N LYS A 210 -5.60 19.48 -14.55
CA LYS A 210 -5.65 20.54 -13.53
C LYS A 210 -5.04 20.08 -12.20
N ILE A 211 -5.28 18.82 -11.82
CA ILE A 211 -4.70 18.21 -10.61
C ILE A 211 -3.19 18.11 -10.74
N VAL A 212 -2.68 17.64 -11.90
CA VAL A 212 -1.23 17.53 -12.13
C VAL A 212 -0.57 18.90 -12.09
N VAL A 213 -1.16 19.91 -12.74
CA VAL A 213 -0.65 21.29 -12.71
C VAL A 213 -0.67 21.87 -11.28
N LEU A 214 -1.71 21.58 -10.48
CA LEU A 214 -1.77 21.98 -9.07
C LEU A 214 -0.61 21.36 -8.28
N PHE A 215 -0.37 20.06 -8.48
CA PHE A 215 0.70 19.33 -7.78
C PHE A 215 2.09 19.77 -8.21
N TYR A 216 2.31 20.06 -9.49
CA TYR A 216 3.54 20.69 -9.96
C TYR A 216 3.78 22.04 -9.27
N LYS A 217 2.79 22.94 -9.30
CA LYS A 217 2.89 24.27 -8.67
C LYS A 217 3.02 24.25 -7.14
N ALA A 218 2.73 23.13 -6.50
CA ALA A 218 2.79 22.97 -5.06
C ALA A 218 3.97 22.09 -4.60
N ASP A 219 4.94 21.86 -5.49
CA ASP A 219 6.15 21.05 -5.24
C ASP A 219 5.82 19.61 -4.77
N VAL A 220 4.69 19.07 -5.25
CA VAL A 220 4.27 17.68 -4.99
C VAL A 220 4.77 16.75 -6.11
N LEU A 221 4.84 17.24 -7.35
CA LEU A 221 5.36 16.51 -8.50
C LEU A 221 6.43 17.35 -9.17
N SER A 222 7.60 16.76 -9.39
CA SER A 222 8.69 17.35 -10.17
C SER A 222 8.38 17.31 -11.67
N GLU A 223 9.11 18.13 -12.42
CA GLU A 223 9.10 18.10 -13.87
C GLU A 223 9.52 16.73 -14.41
N GLU A 224 10.61 16.18 -13.85
CA GLU A 224 11.18 14.90 -14.26
C GLU A 224 10.18 13.75 -14.09
N ALA A 225 9.42 13.74 -12.98
CA ALA A 225 8.39 12.74 -12.76
C ALA A 225 7.25 12.85 -13.79
N ILE A 226 6.82 14.08 -14.12
CA ILE A 226 5.76 14.32 -15.10
C ILE A 226 6.21 13.91 -16.50
N LEU A 227 7.42 14.30 -16.92
CA LEU A 227 8.00 13.94 -18.22
C LEU A 227 8.20 12.42 -18.33
N LYS A 228 8.70 11.77 -17.28
CA LYS A 228 8.88 10.31 -17.25
C LYS A 228 7.55 9.56 -17.33
N TRP A 229 6.52 10.02 -16.60
CA TRP A 229 5.17 9.47 -16.72
C TRP A 229 4.62 9.61 -18.14
N TYR A 230 4.76 10.80 -18.74
CA TYR A 230 4.26 11.08 -20.08
C TYR A 230 4.91 10.15 -21.13
N LYS A 231 6.23 9.96 -21.05
CA LYS A 231 7.00 9.17 -22.01
C LYS A 231 6.76 7.66 -21.87
N GLU A 232 6.85 7.11 -20.66
CA GLU A 232 6.93 5.65 -20.48
C GLU A 232 6.31 5.10 -19.20
N ALA A 233 6.18 5.91 -18.14
CA ALA A 233 5.72 5.43 -16.83
C ALA A 233 4.21 5.64 -16.58
N HIS A 234 3.40 5.87 -17.61
CA HIS A 234 1.94 5.95 -17.49
C HIS A 234 1.29 4.56 -17.42
N VAL A 235 0.13 4.47 -16.76
CA VAL A 235 -0.66 3.23 -16.75
C VAL A 235 -1.57 3.13 -17.98
N ALA A 236 -2.08 1.94 -18.28
CA ALA A 236 -2.96 1.72 -19.44
C ALA A 236 -4.31 2.46 -19.34
N LYS A 237 -4.81 2.65 -18.11
CA LYS A 237 -6.12 3.29 -17.84
C LYS A 237 -6.16 4.74 -18.32
N GLY A 238 -6.98 5.03 -19.33
CA GLY A 238 -7.14 6.39 -19.86
C GLY A 238 -5.92 6.95 -20.57
N LYS A 239 -4.92 6.13 -20.91
CA LYS A 239 -3.63 6.54 -21.50
C LYS A 239 -3.79 7.57 -22.63
N SER A 240 -4.53 7.24 -23.69
CA SER A 240 -4.65 8.12 -24.86
C SER A 240 -5.27 9.47 -24.51
N VAL A 241 -6.28 9.47 -23.65
CA VAL A 241 -6.99 10.68 -23.23
C VAL A 241 -6.11 11.58 -22.38
N PHE A 242 -5.40 11.01 -21.40
CA PHE A 242 -4.60 11.82 -20.47
C PHE A 242 -3.28 12.30 -21.08
N LEU A 243 -2.67 11.54 -21.99
CA LEU A 243 -1.53 12.04 -22.77
C LEU A 243 -1.96 13.23 -23.65
N ASP A 244 -3.11 13.14 -24.33
CA ASP A 244 -3.62 14.27 -25.12
C ASP A 244 -3.89 15.52 -24.26
N GLN A 245 -4.52 15.36 -23.09
CA GLN A 245 -4.76 16.46 -22.14
C GLN A 245 -3.47 17.10 -21.62
N MET A 246 -2.40 16.33 -21.46
CA MET A 246 -1.13 16.80 -20.90
C MET A 246 -0.19 17.40 -21.94
N LYS A 247 -0.42 17.17 -23.23
CA LYS A 247 0.49 17.54 -24.32
C LYS A 247 0.99 18.99 -24.23
N LYS A 248 0.09 19.97 -24.17
CA LYS A 248 0.47 21.39 -24.10
C LYS A 248 1.26 21.74 -22.84
N PHE A 249 0.98 21.07 -21.73
CA PHE A 249 1.68 21.34 -20.47
C PHE A 249 3.08 20.71 -20.49
N VAL A 250 3.22 19.52 -21.07
CA VAL A 250 4.53 18.87 -21.27
C VAL A 250 5.39 19.65 -22.25
N GLU A 251 4.83 20.12 -23.37
CA GLU A 251 5.53 21.01 -24.31
C GLU A 251 6.02 22.29 -23.60
N TRP A 252 5.20 22.85 -22.70
CA TRP A 252 5.60 24.02 -21.91
C TRP A 252 6.73 23.72 -20.93
N LEU A 253 6.70 22.58 -20.23
CA LEU A 253 7.77 22.16 -19.31
C LEU A 253 9.11 22.06 -20.06
N GLN A 254 9.12 21.33 -21.17
CA GLN A 254 10.32 21.13 -22.00
C GLN A 254 10.91 22.45 -22.53
N ASN A 255 10.06 23.38 -22.97
CA ASN A 255 10.54 24.67 -23.50
C ASN A 255 11.00 25.64 -22.39
N ALA A 256 10.39 25.57 -21.20
CA ALA A 256 10.77 26.43 -20.08
C ALA A 256 12.20 26.13 -19.60
N GLU A 257 12.61 24.85 -19.64
CA GLU A 257 13.97 24.42 -19.32
C GLU A 257 14.99 24.95 -20.35
N GLU A 258 14.68 24.81 -21.66
CA GLU A 258 15.53 25.28 -22.77
C GLU A 258 15.80 26.80 -22.75
N GLU A 259 14.80 27.62 -22.39
CA GLU A 259 14.99 29.07 -22.26
C GLU A 259 15.92 29.42 -21.07
N SER A 260 15.78 28.73 -19.93
CA SER A 260 16.60 28.97 -18.74
C SER A 260 18.06 28.50 -18.85
N GLU A 261 18.36 27.47 -19.66
CA GLU A 261 19.74 27.05 -19.93
C GLU A 261 20.46 28.01 -20.90
N SER A 262 19.74 28.57 -21.88
CA SER A 262 20.31 29.50 -22.86
C SER A 262 20.68 30.89 -22.31
N GLU A 263 20.06 31.33 -21.22
CA GLU A 263 20.42 32.58 -20.53
C GLU A 263 21.66 32.46 -19.62
N GLY A 264 22.20 31.24 -19.46
CA GLY A 264 23.38 30.96 -18.62
C GLY A 264 24.73 30.94 -19.35
N GLU A 265 24.75 30.99 -20.69
CA GLU A 265 25.98 30.89 -21.50
C GLU A 265 26.52 32.26 -22.00
N ASP A 266 25.86 33.37 -21.68
CA ASP A 266 26.23 34.73 -22.11
C ASP A 266 26.73 35.64 -20.97
N ASN A 267 27.43 35.11 -19.95
CA ASN A 267 28.18 35.91 -18.96
C ASN A 267 29.57 35.38 -18.63
#